data_AF-A0A0F9AIP2-F1
#
_entry.id   AF-A0A0F9AIP2-F1
#
_cell.length_a   1.000
_cell.length_b   1.000
_cell.length_c   1.000
_cell.angle_alpha   90.00
_cell.angle_beta   90.00
_cell.angle_gamma   90.00
#
_symmetry.space_group_name_H-M   'P 1'
#
loop_
_entity.id
_entity.type
_entity.pdbx_description
1 polymer ?
#
loop_
_entity_poly.entity_id
_entity_poly.type
_entity_poly.pdbx_seq_one_letter_code
_entity_poly.pdbx_strand_id
1 'polypeptide(L)'
;MSREAEELACKFHQTYERLAPDFGYETREASAKPWNDVPENNRKLMTAVCAELLDLFAVVKIDKLREALMIIVNETSLGIEFAEEPHLHNYRDMRDVAEIALGVDPRQADEEEECQED
;
A
#
# COMPACT_ATOMS: atom_id res chain seq x y z
N MET A 1 -4.43 -11.90 -5.01
CA MET A 1 -3.71 -11.02 -5.95
C MET A 1 -4.57 -9.79 -6.19
N SER A 2 -4.00 -8.59 -6.05
CA SER A 2 -4.76 -7.34 -6.18
C SER A 2 -5.18 -7.08 -7.63
N ARG A 3 -6.42 -6.63 -7.84
CA ARG A 3 -6.94 -6.21 -9.15
C ARG A 3 -6.11 -5.06 -9.74
N GLU A 4 -5.70 -4.12 -8.89
CA GLU A 4 -4.89 -2.96 -9.31
C GLU A 4 -3.53 -3.40 -9.87
N ALA A 5 -2.93 -4.42 -9.27
CA ALA A 5 -1.66 -4.98 -9.73
C ALA A 5 -1.79 -5.63 -11.11
N GLU A 6 -2.90 -6.32 -11.38
CA GLU A 6 -3.16 -6.91 -12.70
C GLU A 6 -3.43 -5.84 -13.77
N GLU A 7 -4.19 -4.80 -13.42
CA GLU A 7 -4.43 -3.66 -14.33
C GLU A 7 -3.12 -2.92 -14.66
N LEU A 8 -2.24 -2.74 -13.67
CA LEU A 8 -0.90 -2.18 -13.89
C LEU A 8 -0.03 -3.09 -14.75
N ALA A 9 -0.06 -4.41 -14.52
CA ALA A 9 0.68 -5.38 -15.32
C ALA A 9 0.23 -5.39 -16.79
N CYS A 10 -1.08 -5.29 -17.04
CA CYS A 10 -1.63 -5.17 -18.39
C CYS A 10 -1.13 -3.90 -19.10
N LYS A 11 -1.16 -2.75 -18.41
CA LYS A 11 -0.62 -1.48 -18.93
C LYS A 11 0.88 -1.53 -19.17
N PHE A 12 1.63 -2.17 -18.25
CA PHE A 12 3.06 -2.40 -18.40
C PHE A 12 3.35 -3.21 -19.65
N HIS A 13 2.69 -4.36 -19.83
CA HIS A 13 2.83 -5.22 -21.01
C HIS A 13 2.59 -4.44 -22.30
N GLN A 14 1.44 -3.79 -22.42
CA GLN A 14 1.08 -3.01 -23.61
C GLN A 14 2.08 -1.88 -23.89
N THR A 15 2.55 -1.21 -22.84
CA THR A 15 3.52 -0.11 -22.96
C THR A 15 4.89 -0.64 -23.37
N TYR A 16 5.31 -1.77 -22.81
CA TYR A 16 6.57 -2.42 -23.14
C TYR A 16 6.58 -2.88 -24.59
N GLU A 17 5.55 -3.59 -25.05
CA GLU A 17 5.41 -4.02 -26.45
C GLU A 17 5.42 -2.83 -27.42
N ARG A 18 4.72 -1.74 -27.07
CA ARG A 18 4.66 -0.54 -27.89
C ARG A 18 6.00 0.19 -27.97
N LEU A 19 6.76 0.24 -26.87
CA LEU A 19 8.01 0.99 -26.79
C LEU A 19 9.24 0.18 -27.19
N ALA A 20 9.24 -1.15 -27.02
CA ALA A 20 10.42 -1.98 -27.24
C ALA A 20 11.08 -1.74 -28.63
N PRO A 21 10.33 -1.62 -29.75
CA PRO A 21 10.92 -1.35 -31.06
C PRO A 21 11.70 -0.03 -31.13
N ASP A 22 11.25 1.02 -30.43
CA ASP A 22 11.91 2.32 -30.39
C ASP A 22 13.29 2.26 -29.73
N PHE A 23 13.53 1.25 -28.89
CA PHE A 23 14.79 0.98 -28.20
C PHE A 23 15.58 -0.17 -28.84
N GLY A 24 15.18 -0.66 -30.02
CA GLY A 24 15.84 -1.75 -30.72
C GLY A 24 15.66 -3.13 -30.06
N TYR A 25 14.66 -3.26 -29.19
CA TYR A 25 14.27 -4.53 -28.58
C TYR A 25 13.04 -5.11 -29.26
N GLU A 26 12.99 -6.43 -29.33
CA GLU A 26 11.80 -7.19 -29.68
C GLU A 26 11.41 -8.08 -28.50
N THR A 27 10.12 -8.15 -28.22
CA THR A 27 9.58 -9.00 -27.19
C THR A 27 9.64 -10.45 -27.64
N ARG A 28 9.78 -11.39 -26.71
CA ARG A 28 9.80 -12.81 -27.06
C ARG A 28 8.47 -13.18 -27.70
N GLU A 29 8.50 -13.89 -28.83
CA GLU A 29 7.30 -14.31 -29.59
C GLU A 29 6.22 -14.99 -28.71
N ALA A 30 6.65 -15.77 -27.72
CA ALA A 30 5.75 -16.44 -26.78
C ALA A 30 4.90 -15.47 -25.95
N SER A 31 5.42 -14.27 -25.66
CA SER A 31 4.78 -13.22 -24.87
C SER A 31 4.32 -12.02 -25.69
N ALA A 32 4.77 -11.90 -26.95
CA ALA A 32 4.38 -10.85 -27.90
C ALA A 32 2.93 -11.06 -28.41
N LYS A 33 1.98 -11.05 -27.48
CA LYS A 33 0.57 -11.38 -27.71
C LYS A 33 -0.33 -10.35 -27.01
N PRO A 34 -1.60 -10.22 -27.43
CA PRO A 34 -2.60 -9.50 -26.64
C PRO A 34 -2.61 -10.03 -25.20
N TRP A 35 -2.85 -9.16 -24.21
CA TRP A 35 -2.74 -9.52 -22.78
C TRP A 35 -3.46 -10.83 -22.43
N ASN A 36 -4.68 -11.04 -22.93
CA ASN A 36 -5.46 -12.24 -22.65
C ASN A 36 -4.84 -13.54 -23.19
N ASP A 37 -3.97 -13.42 -24.19
CA ASP A 37 -3.30 -14.53 -24.87
C ASP A 37 -1.85 -14.73 -24.39
N VAL A 38 -1.32 -13.83 -23.56
CA VAL A 38 0.00 -13.99 -22.90
C VAL A 38 -0.06 -15.21 -21.98
N PRO A 39 0.95 -16.12 -21.99
CA PRO A 39 0.96 -17.30 -21.11
C PRO A 39 0.66 -16.96 -19.65
N GLU A 40 -0.15 -17.78 -18.99
CA GLU A 40 -0.63 -17.51 -17.63
C GLU A 40 0.51 -17.27 -16.64
N ASN A 41 1.58 -18.05 -16.71
CA ASN A 41 2.76 -17.88 -15.85
C ASN A 41 3.42 -16.52 -16.05
N ASN A 42 3.46 -16.00 -17.28
CA ASN A 42 4.01 -14.68 -17.58
C ASN A 42 3.11 -13.58 -17.03
N ARG A 43 1.79 -13.71 -17.18
CA ARG A 43 0.85 -12.75 -16.57
C ARG A 43 0.98 -12.73 -15.05
N LYS A 44 1.04 -13.90 -14.42
CA LYS A 44 1.24 -14.04 -12.96
C LYS A 44 2.52 -13.35 -12.51
N LEU A 45 3.62 -13.54 -13.22
CA LEU A 45 4.89 -12.90 -12.91
C LEU A 45 4.78 -11.37 -13.01
N MET A 46 4.23 -10.84 -14.10
CA MET A 46 4.06 -9.38 -14.27
C MET A 46 3.15 -8.78 -13.19
N THR A 47 2.05 -9.46 -12.85
CA THR A 47 1.14 -9.05 -11.77
C THR A 47 1.84 -9.04 -10.41
N ALA A 48 2.65 -10.07 -10.10
CA ALA A 48 3.41 -10.12 -8.86
C ALA A 48 4.43 -8.96 -8.77
N VAL A 49 5.17 -8.70 -9.84
CA VAL A 49 6.11 -7.56 -9.92
C VAL A 49 5.37 -6.23 -9.69
N CYS A 50 4.20 -6.05 -10.32
CA CYS A 50 3.42 -4.83 -10.16
C CYS A 50 2.85 -4.66 -8.76
N ALA A 51 2.50 -5.75 -8.06
CA ALA A 51 2.08 -5.69 -6.67
C ALA A 51 3.20 -5.16 -5.77
N GLU A 52 4.41 -5.70 -5.89
CA GLU A 52 5.60 -5.24 -5.15
C GLU A 52 5.91 -3.75 -5.38
N LEU A 53 5.77 -3.28 -6.64
CA LEU A 53 5.97 -1.87 -6.97
C LEU A 53 4.89 -0.97 -6.36
N LEU A 54 3.63 -1.41 -6.36
CA LEU A 54 2.54 -0.67 -5.75
C LEU A 54 2.73 -0.53 -4.23
N ASP A 55 3.18 -1.59 -3.57
CA ASP A 55 3.50 -1.56 -2.14
C ASP A 55 4.62 -0.55 -1.85
N LEU A 56 5.68 -0.53 -2.67
CA LEU A 56 6.74 0.47 -2.54
C LEU A 56 6.21 1.90 -2.73
N PHE A 57 5.34 2.13 -3.71
CA PHE A 57 4.75 3.46 -3.94
C PHE A 57 3.78 3.89 -2.85
N ALA A 58 3.10 2.95 -2.19
CA ALA A 58 2.27 3.23 -1.03
C ALA A 58 3.11 3.74 0.14
N VAL A 59 4.27 3.13 0.40
CA VAL A 59 5.22 3.58 1.44
C VAL A 59 5.71 5.01 1.17
N VAL A 60 6.12 5.32 -0.07
CA VAL A 60 6.60 6.66 -0.43
C VAL A 60 5.51 7.72 -0.29
N LYS A 61 4.25 7.40 -0.60
CA LYS A 61 3.11 8.31 -0.36
C LYS A 61 2.93 8.58 1.13
N ILE A 62 3.04 7.55 1.97
CA ILE A 62 2.94 7.69 3.42
C ILE A 62 4.09 8.54 3.98
N ASP A 63 5.32 8.37 3.50
CA ASP A 63 6.46 9.19 3.94
C ASP A 63 6.25 10.68 3.64
N LYS A 64 5.75 11.02 2.45
CA LYS A 64 5.44 12.43 2.10
C LYS A 64 4.29 12.99 2.93
N LEU A 65 3.27 12.18 3.20
CA LEU A 65 2.18 12.57 4.10
C LEU A 65 2.68 12.77 5.53
N ARG A 66 3.60 11.92 6.01
CA ARG A 66 4.25 12.05 7.32
C ARG A 66 5.10 13.31 7.42
N GLU A 67 5.89 13.63 6.40
CA GLU A 67 6.67 14.88 6.35
C GLU A 67 5.73 16.11 6.39
N ALA A 68 4.67 16.11 5.59
CA ALA A 68 3.69 17.19 5.60
C ALA A 68 2.98 17.31 6.96
N LEU A 69 2.65 16.18 7.60
CA LEU A 69 2.05 16.15 8.93
C LEU A 69 3.01 16.68 10.00
N MET A 70 4.29 16.32 9.96
CA MET A 70 5.32 16.81 10.88
C MET A 70 5.48 18.32 10.81
N ILE A 71 5.41 18.92 9.61
CA ILE A 71 5.44 20.37 9.43
C ILE A 71 4.23 21.01 10.12
N ILE A 72 3.02 20.48 9.87
CA ILE A 72 1.78 21.00 10.46
C ILE A 72 1.81 20.92 11.98
N VAL A 73 2.23 19.78 12.55
CA VAL A 73 2.35 19.59 14.01
C VAL A 73 3.32 20.61 14.61
N ASN A 74 4.46 20.84 13.96
CA ASN A 74 5.48 21.76 14.47
C ASN A 74 5.10 23.24 14.34
N GLU A 75 4.38 23.63 13.28
CA GLU A 75 3.98 25.02 13.06
C GLU A 75 2.73 25.45 13.86
N THR A 76 1.85 24.51 14.21
CA THR A 76 0.60 24.85 14.92
C THR A 76 0.76 25.04 16.43
N SER A 77 1.97 24.92 16.99
CA SER A 77 2.19 24.90 18.45
C SER A 77 1.27 23.91 19.19
N LEU A 78 0.77 22.88 18.49
CA LEU A 78 0.30 21.65 19.10
C LEU A 78 1.56 20.92 19.57
N GLY A 79 2.12 21.40 20.69
CA GLY A 79 3.11 20.66 21.46
C GLY A 79 2.46 19.38 21.92
N ILE A 80 2.50 18.35 21.09
CA ILE A 80 2.37 16.98 21.57
C ILE A 80 3.68 16.74 22.31
N GLU A 81 3.70 17.10 23.59
CA GLU A 81 4.64 16.51 24.52
C GLU A 81 4.39 15.00 24.43
N PHE A 82 5.26 14.29 23.72
CA PHE A 82 5.41 12.86 23.94
C PHE A 82 5.82 12.73 25.39
N ALA A 83 4.83 12.56 26.28
CA ALA A 83 5.09 12.15 27.64
C ALA A 83 5.91 10.87 27.52
N GLU A 84 7.18 10.93 27.93
CA GLU A 84 7.95 9.73 28.25
C GLU A 84 7.29 9.08 29.47
N GLU A 85 6.11 8.50 29.27
CA GLU A 85 5.46 7.67 30.27
C GLU A 85 6.17 6.30 30.24
N PRO A 86 6.77 5.84 31.35
CA PRO A 86 7.63 4.64 31.36
C PRO A 86 6.90 3.32 31.11
N HIS A 87 5.64 3.33 30.67
CA HIS A 87 4.76 2.16 30.72
C HIS A 87 4.09 1.77 29.40
N LEU A 88 4.39 2.43 28.28
CA LEU A 88 3.85 2.06 26.96
C LEU A 88 4.64 0.93 26.27
N HIS A 89 4.93 -0.15 27.01
CA HIS A 89 5.68 -1.30 26.49
C HIS A 89 4.81 -2.33 25.74
N ASN A 90 3.57 -1.99 25.35
CA ASN A 90 2.67 -3.00 24.77
C ASN A 90 1.73 -2.54 23.64
N TYR A 91 1.87 -1.33 23.09
CA TYR A 91 1.11 -0.96 21.90
C TYR A 91 1.86 -1.42 20.66
N ARG A 92 1.36 -2.52 20.09
CA ARG A 92 2.02 -3.26 19.02
C ARG A 92 1.56 -2.80 17.63
N ASP A 93 0.56 -1.91 17.54
CA ASP A 93 -0.07 -1.50 16.29
C ASP A 93 -0.22 0.02 16.17
N MET A 94 0.05 0.57 14.98
CA MET A 94 -0.18 1.98 14.66
C MET A 94 -1.66 2.35 14.65
N ARG A 95 -2.55 1.35 14.56
CA ARG A 95 -3.99 1.53 14.68
C ARG A 95 -4.40 2.12 16.03
N ASP A 96 -3.82 1.62 17.11
CA ASP A 96 -4.13 2.06 18.48
C ASP A 96 -3.76 3.54 18.69
N VAL A 97 -2.63 3.95 18.10
CA VAL A 97 -2.16 5.34 18.12
C VAL A 97 -3.11 6.27 17.36
N ALA A 98 -3.63 5.81 16.21
CA ALA A 98 -4.57 6.57 15.40
C ALA A 98 -5.95 6.70 16.07
N GLU A 99 -6.43 5.64 16.73
CA GLU A 99 -7.70 5.65 17.46
C GLU A 99 -7.65 6.62 18.65
N ILE A 100 -6.57 6.62 19.43
CA ILE A 100 -6.36 7.57 20.53
C ILE A 100 -6.30 9.02 20.02
N ALA A 101 -5.61 9.28 18.91
CA ALA A 101 -5.52 10.62 18.32
C ALA A 101 -6.88 11.16 17.84
N LEU A 102 -7.82 10.26 17.53
CA LEU A 102 -9.20 10.58 17.14
C LEU A 102 -10.16 10.61 18.34
N GLY A 103 -9.66 10.42 19.58
CA GLY A 103 -10.47 10.38 20.80
C GLY A 103 -11.28 9.10 20.97
N VAL A 104 -10.94 8.04 20.25
CA VAL A 104 -11.53 6.71 20.38
C VAL A 104 -10.67 5.92 21.37
N ASP A 105 -11.24 5.48 22.48
CA ASP A 105 -10.54 4.60 23.42
C ASP A 105 -10.51 3.18 22.83
N PRO A 106 -9.35 2.64 22.44
CA PRO A 106 -9.24 1.31 21.83
C PRO A 106 -9.71 0.20 22.77
N ARG A 107 -9.84 0.46 24.08
CA ARG A 107 -10.37 -0.49 25.07
C ARG A 107 -11.90 -0.62 25.04
N GLN A 108 -12.60 0.25 24.32
CA GLN A 108 -14.07 0.18 24.18
C GLN A 108 -14.53 -0.59 22.93
N ALA A 109 -13.62 -0.97 22.03
CA ALA A 109 -13.97 -1.68 20.81
C ALA A 109 -14.36 -3.16 21.05
N ASP A 110 -14.05 -3.70 22.22
CA ASP A 110 -14.28 -5.13 22.55
C ASP A 110 -15.68 -5.41 23.17
N GLU A 111 -16.52 -4.39 23.42
CA GLU A 111 -17.83 -4.58 24.09
C GLU A 111 -19.01 -4.89 23.14
N GLU A 112 -18.84 -4.88 21.82
CA GLU A 112 -19.94 -5.14 20.86
C GLU A 112 -19.99 -6.55 20.25
N GLU A 113 -19.28 -7.54 20.84
CA GLU A 113 -19.37 -8.96 20.42
C GLU A 113 -20.11 -9.84 21.45
N GLU A 114 -21.17 -9.32 22.08
CA GLU A 114 -22.12 -10.13 22.87
C GLU A 114 -23.55 -9.95 22.34
N CYS A 115 -23.77 -10.33 21.08
CA CYS A 115 -25.12 -10.50 20.51
C CYS A 115 -25.09 -11.54 19.38
N GLN A 116 -24.95 -12.83 19.75
CA GLN A 116 -25.47 -13.97 18.98
C GLN A 116 -25.23 -15.29 19.74
N GLU A 117 -26.13 -15.60 20.66
CA GLU A 117 -26.50 -17.00 20.94
C GLU A 117 -28.04 -17.09 20.93
N ASP A 118 -28.57 -17.72 19.88
CA ASP A 118 -29.87 -18.39 19.83
C ASP A 118 -29.70 -19.65 18.97
#